data_AF-A0A8H7FL99-F1
#
_entry.id   AF-A0A8H7FL99-F1
#
_cell.length_a   1.000
_cell.length_b   1.000
_cell.length_c   1.000
_cell.angle_alpha   90.00
_cell.angle_beta   90.00
_cell.angle_gamma   90.00
#
_symmetry.space_group_name_H-M   'P 1'
#
loop_
_entity.id
_entity.type
_entity.pdbx_description
1 polymer ?
#
loop_
_entity_poly.entity_id
_entity_poly.type
_entity_poly.pdbx_seq_one_letter_code
_entity_poly.pdbx_strand_id
1 'polypeptide(L)'
;MLLQNEIPFETTLEYLRLSKHAKRPITTTFNPSPMPTPAQISGEIRWDCIDWLVVNEGEARELLAAFTDAPAEITYLSLTTDEPLPKTLADELQPYLGLLSQFASSQLFKYINVVCTLGALGVLAHLPFVKNGCVLFEPAAKVDVVLDTTGAGDCWTGYLVAGLMRVDE
;
A
#
# COMPACT_ATOMS: atom_id res chain seq x y z
N MET A 1 13.95 4.50 1.13
CA MET A 1 13.62 5.77 0.46
C MET A 1 12.12 5.94 0.55
N LEU A 2 11.63 6.98 1.25
CA LEU A 2 10.20 7.29 1.34
C LEU A 2 9.90 8.44 0.38
N LEU A 3 8.93 8.26 -0.51
CA LEU A 3 8.52 9.26 -1.49
C LEU A 3 7.02 9.49 -1.46
N GLN A 4 6.65 10.75 -1.63
CA GLN A 4 5.30 11.23 -1.87
C GLN A 4 5.27 12.06 -3.16
N ASN A 5 4.08 12.47 -3.60
CA ASN A 5 3.89 13.24 -4.83
C ASN A 5 3.81 14.76 -4.59
N GLU A 6 4.47 15.25 -3.55
CA GLU A 6 4.49 16.67 -3.16
C GLU A 6 5.69 17.48 -3.73
N ILE A 7 6.50 16.82 -4.55
CA ILE A 7 7.61 17.43 -5.31
C ILE A 7 7.33 17.22 -6.80
N PRO A 8 8.09 17.86 -7.72
CA PRO A 8 7.92 17.62 -9.15
C PRO A 8 7.93 16.12 -9.47
N PHE A 9 6.90 15.65 -10.17
CA PHE A 9 6.63 14.23 -10.39
C PHE A 9 7.84 13.49 -10.98
N GLU A 10 8.53 14.10 -11.93
CA GLU A 10 9.73 13.55 -12.57
C GLU A 10 10.88 13.35 -11.56
N THR A 11 10.95 14.18 -10.52
CA THR A 11 11.93 14.02 -9.44
C THR A 11 11.59 12.78 -8.61
N THR A 12 10.31 12.57 -8.27
CA THR A 12 9.86 11.35 -7.58
C THR A 12 10.21 10.09 -8.38
N LEU A 13 9.95 10.09 -9.70
CA LEU A 13 10.30 8.97 -10.57
C LEU A 13 11.81 8.69 -10.62
N GLU A 14 12.61 9.75 -10.72
CA GLU A 14 14.07 9.61 -10.78
C GLU A 14 14.64 9.04 -9.47
N TYR A 15 14.13 9.47 -8.31
CA TYR A 15 14.56 8.92 -7.02
C TYR A 15 14.13 7.46 -6.81
N LEU A 16 12.94 7.06 -7.30
CA LEU A 16 12.54 5.63 -7.33
C LEU A 16 13.53 4.81 -8.16
N ARG A 17 13.83 5.28 -9.38
CA ARG A 17 14.74 4.61 -10.32
C ARG A 17 16.16 4.49 -9.76
N LEU A 18 16.69 5.58 -9.21
CA LEU A 18 18.03 5.61 -8.62
C LEU A 18 18.13 4.70 -7.39
N SER A 19 17.08 4.63 -6.56
CA SER A 19 17.05 3.77 -5.37
C SER A 19 17.08 2.29 -5.75
N LYS A 20 16.32 1.87 -6.76
CA LYS A 20 16.28 0.47 -7.22
C LYS A 20 17.59 0.03 -7.88
N HIS A 21 18.23 0.92 -8.64
CA HIS A 21 19.45 0.62 -9.41
C HIS A 21 20.76 1.04 -8.74
N ALA A 22 20.71 1.49 -7.48
CA ALA A 22 21.92 1.76 -6.72
C ALA A 22 22.78 0.49 -6.55
N LYS A 23 24.10 0.65 -6.38
CA LYS A 23 25.03 -0.47 -6.14
C LYS A 23 24.59 -1.36 -4.97
N ARG A 24 23.95 -0.75 -3.97
CA ARG A 24 23.18 -1.41 -2.92
C ARG A 24 21.75 -0.92 -3.08
N PRO A 25 20.83 -1.74 -3.61
CA PRO A 25 19.43 -1.34 -3.75
C PRO A 25 18.86 -0.85 -2.42
N ILE A 26 18.12 0.25 -2.48
CA ILE A 26 17.48 0.85 -1.31
C ILE A 26 15.99 0.49 -1.36
N THR A 27 15.45 -0.06 -0.27
CA THR A 27 14.01 -0.32 -0.13
C THR A 27 13.21 0.96 -0.36
N THR A 28 12.27 0.93 -1.31
CA THR A 28 11.43 2.08 -1.65
C THR A 28 10.03 1.96 -1.08
N THR A 29 9.54 3.05 -0.50
CA THR A 29 8.16 3.21 -0.03
C THR A 29 7.57 4.40 -0.76
N PHE A 30 6.42 4.20 -1.40
CA PHE A 30 5.72 5.23 -2.14
C PHE A 30 4.30 5.39 -1.61
N ASN A 31 3.96 6.63 -1.24
CA ASN A 31 2.58 7.04 -0.96
C ASN A 31 2.18 8.09 -2.01
N PRO A 32 1.26 7.77 -2.95
CA PRO A 32 0.92 8.64 -4.06
C PRO A 32 -0.02 9.78 -3.65
N SER A 33 0.43 10.66 -2.76
CA SER A 33 -0.33 11.81 -2.29
C SER A 33 0.37 13.14 -2.62
N PRO A 34 -0.33 14.12 -3.24
CA PRO A 34 -1.64 13.97 -3.90
C PRO A 34 -1.62 12.94 -5.03
N MET A 35 -2.78 12.37 -5.37
CA MET A 35 -2.87 11.33 -6.40
C MET A 35 -2.33 11.81 -7.75
N PRO A 36 -1.35 11.11 -8.38
CA PRO A 36 -0.93 11.41 -9.74
C PRO A 36 -2.08 11.24 -10.74
N THR A 37 -1.96 11.84 -11.91
CA THR A 37 -3.00 11.70 -12.94
C THR A 37 -3.12 10.26 -13.44
N PRO A 38 -4.29 9.83 -13.98
CA PRO A 38 -4.43 8.48 -14.54
C PRO A 38 -3.41 8.14 -15.63
N ALA A 39 -3.02 9.11 -16.46
CA ALA A 39 -1.99 8.94 -17.47
C ALA A 39 -0.60 8.67 -16.86
N GLN A 40 -0.26 9.40 -15.79
CA GLN A 40 0.99 9.18 -15.05
C GLN A 40 1.01 7.81 -14.38
N ILE A 41 -0.10 7.43 -13.73
CA ILE A 41 -0.26 6.13 -13.05
C ILE A 41 -0.07 4.95 -14.01
N SER A 42 -0.72 5.01 -15.17
CA SER A 42 -0.73 3.91 -16.14
C SER A 42 0.49 3.89 -17.06
N GLY A 43 1.10 5.04 -17.34
CA GLY A 43 2.12 5.18 -18.37
C GLY A 43 3.53 5.55 -17.89
N GLU A 44 3.67 6.20 -16.74
CA GLU A 44 4.94 6.83 -16.34
C GLU A 44 5.54 6.22 -15.06
N ILE A 45 4.70 5.81 -14.11
CA ILE A 45 5.18 5.20 -12.86
C ILE A 45 5.83 3.85 -13.14
N ARG A 46 7.08 3.72 -12.70
CA ARG A 46 7.84 2.47 -12.71
C ARG A 46 7.51 1.63 -11.48
N TRP A 47 6.38 0.92 -11.55
CA TRP A 47 5.88 0.07 -10.46
C TRP A 47 6.91 -0.98 -10.01
N ASP A 48 7.79 -1.45 -10.89
CA ASP A 48 8.88 -2.37 -10.59
C ASP A 48 9.98 -1.77 -9.67
N CYS A 49 10.00 -0.45 -9.51
CA CYS A 49 10.89 0.27 -8.60
C CYS A 49 10.30 0.54 -7.22
N ILE A 50 9.08 0.07 -6.93
CA ILE A 50 8.38 0.27 -5.65
C ILE A 50 8.36 -1.05 -4.88
N ASP A 51 8.90 -1.07 -3.65
CA ASP A 51 8.84 -2.25 -2.79
C ASP A 51 7.64 -2.22 -1.82
N TRP A 52 7.23 -1.01 -1.40
CA TRP A 52 6.07 -0.77 -0.56
C TRP A 52 5.18 0.34 -1.13
N LEU A 53 3.92 0.03 -1.39
CA LEU A 53 2.87 0.99 -1.74
C LEU A 53 2.01 1.22 -0.50
N VAL A 54 1.90 2.48 -0.06
CA VAL A 54 1.06 2.87 1.08
C VAL A 54 -0.03 3.80 0.59
N VAL A 55 -1.29 3.40 0.80
CA VAL A 55 -2.47 4.13 0.38
C VAL A 55 -3.54 4.12 1.47
N ASN A 56 -4.46 5.07 1.45
CA ASN A 56 -5.78 4.88 2.07
C ASN A 56 -6.77 4.19 1.12
N GLU A 57 -7.98 3.90 1.57
CA GLU A 57 -9.00 3.21 0.76
C GLU A 57 -9.48 4.02 -0.46
N GLY A 58 -9.44 5.35 -0.38
CA GLY A 58 -9.78 6.25 -1.49
C GLY A 58 -8.68 6.25 -2.55
N GLU A 59 -7.44 6.46 -2.13
CA GLU A 59 -6.25 6.41 -2.99
C GLU A 59 -6.10 5.04 -3.67
N ALA A 60 -6.38 3.95 -2.95
CA ALA A 60 -6.40 2.60 -3.51
C ALA A 60 -7.41 2.47 -4.67
N ARG A 61 -8.62 3.01 -4.50
CA ARG A 61 -9.66 2.99 -5.55
C ARG A 61 -9.28 3.84 -6.75
N GLU A 62 -8.75 5.04 -6.50
CA GLU A 62 -8.31 5.95 -7.56
C GLU A 62 -7.16 5.36 -8.40
N LEU A 63 -6.16 4.75 -7.74
CA LEU A 63 -5.10 4.03 -8.45
C LEU A 63 -5.65 2.90 -9.32
N LEU A 64 -6.51 2.04 -8.76
CA LEU A 64 -7.08 0.91 -9.50
C LEU A 64 -7.94 1.40 -10.68
N ALA A 65 -8.67 2.50 -10.52
CA ALA A 65 -9.50 3.09 -11.56
C ALA A 65 -8.68 3.70 -12.72
N ALA A 66 -7.40 4.01 -12.51
CA ALA A 66 -6.52 4.50 -13.56
C ALA A 66 -6.06 3.38 -14.52
N PHE A 67 -6.26 2.10 -14.18
CA PHE A 67 -5.99 0.97 -15.06
C PHE A 67 -7.28 0.53 -15.76
N THR A 68 -7.26 0.48 -17.09
CA THR A 68 -8.44 0.15 -17.91
C THR A 68 -8.68 -1.33 -18.06
N ASP A 69 -7.65 -2.15 -17.83
CA ASP A 69 -7.70 -3.58 -18.08
C ASP A 69 -8.07 -4.30 -16.79
N ALA A 70 -9.28 -4.87 -16.77
CA ALA A 70 -9.64 -5.84 -15.75
C ALA A 70 -8.70 -7.06 -15.86
N PRO A 71 -8.21 -7.60 -14.74
CA PRO A 71 -7.37 -8.78 -14.77
C PRO A 71 -8.18 -9.97 -15.32
N ALA A 72 -7.55 -10.78 -16.17
CA ALA A 72 -8.18 -11.96 -16.76
C ALA A 72 -8.53 -13.03 -15.70
N GLU A 73 -7.75 -13.09 -14.62
CA GLU A 73 -7.98 -13.94 -13.46
C GLU A 73 -7.92 -13.11 -12.18
N ILE A 74 -8.86 -13.36 -11.26
CA ILE A 74 -8.91 -12.67 -9.98
C ILE A 74 -8.22 -13.54 -8.92
N THR A 75 -7.19 -12.97 -8.29
CA THR A 75 -6.59 -13.52 -7.06
C THR A 75 -7.43 -13.09 -5.87
N TYR A 76 -8.19 -14.02 -5.30
CA TYR A 76 -8.98 -13.76 -4.10
C TYR A 76 -8.10 -13.87 -2.86
N LEU A 77 -7.91 -12.75 -2.18
CA LEU A 77 -7.19 -12.72 -0.91
C LEU A 77 -8.13 -12.95 0.27
N SER A 78 -7.60 -13.60 1.29
CA SER A 78 -8.25 -13.76 2.59
C SER A 78 -7.26 -13.41 3.69
N LEU A 79 -7.78 -13.04 4.85
CA LEU A 79 -6.95 -12.68 5.99
C LEU A 79 -6.15 -13.89 6.48
N THR A 80 -4.89 -13.64 6.80
CA THR A 80 -4.00 -14.59 7.44
C THR A 80 -4.07 -14.37 8.93
N THR A 81 -4.91 -15.15 9.61
CA THR A 81 -5.10 -15.09 11.06
C THR A 81 -4.96 -16.48 11.66
N ASP A 82 -4.41 -16.56 12.88
CA ASP A 82 -4.35 -17.83 13.62
C ASP A 82 -5.74 -18.21 14.17
N GLU A 83 -6.57 -17.22 14.48
CA GLU A 83 -7.96 -17.38 14.92
C GLU A 83 -8.94 -16.63 13.99
N PRO A 84 -10.18 -17.12 13.80
CA PRO A 84 -11.17 -16.41 13.00
C PRO A 84 -11.57 -15.07 13.62
N LEU A 85 -11.69 -14.03 12.80
CA LEU A 85 -12.24 -12.74 13.24
C LEU A 85 -13.74 -12.85 13.56
N PRO A 86 -14.27 -11.99 14.44
CA PRO A 86 -15.71 -11.82 14.61
C PRO A 86 -16.38 -11.54 13.26
N LYS A 87 -17.48 -12.24 12.97
CA LYS A 87 -18.16 -12.16 11.67
C LYS A 87 -18.46 -10.72 11.24
N THR A 88 -18.90 -9.87 12.17
CA THR A 88 -19.20 -8.46 11.89
C THR A 88 -17.99 -7.70 11.36
N LEU A 89 -16.80 -7.95 11.92
CA LEU A 89 -15.56 -7.32 11.49
C LEU A 89 -15.07 -7.91 10.16
N ALA A 90 -15.22 -9.24 9.97
CA ALA A 90 -14.89 -9.87 8.71
C ALA A 90 -15.75 -9.31 7.55
N ASP A 91 -17.06 -9.15 7.79
CA ASP A 91 -17.99 -8.56 6.83
C ASP A 91 -17.62 -7.08 6.52
N GLU A 92 -17.20 -6.32 7.54
CA GLU A 92 -16.73 -4.93 7.40
C GLU A 92 -15.41 -4.82 6.62
N LEU A 93 -14.50 -5.79 6.76
CA LEU A 93 -13.21 -5.80 6.06
C LEU A 93 -13.29 -6.29 4.61
N GLN A 94 -14.34 -7.02 4.25
CA GLN A 94 -14.52 -7.63 2.94
C GLN A 94 -14.35 -6.68 1.74
N PRO A 95 -14.90 -5.45 1.70
CA PRO A 95 -14.68 -4.54 0.57
C PRO A 95 -13.21 -4.16 0.39
N TYR A 96 -12.43 -4.04 1.47
CA TYR A 96 -11.02 -3.67 1.41
C TYR A 96 -10.13 -4.85 1.03
N LEU A 97 -10.49 -6.07 1.45
CA LEU A 97 -9.91 -7.30 0.91
C LEU A 97 -10.15 -7.42 -0.60
N GLY A 98 -11.31 -6.98 -1.07
CA GLY A 98 -11.61 -6.87 -2.50
C GLY A 98 -10.70 -5.88 -3.24
N LEU A 99 -10.31 -4.77 -2.62
CA LEU A 99 -9.33 -3.83 -3.19
C LEU A 99 -7.94 -4.47 -3.28
N LEU A 100 -7.46 -5.08 -2.20
CA LEU A 100 -6.17 -5.77 -2.21
C LEU A 100 -6.13 -6.94 -3.19
N SER A 101 -7.25 -7.65 -3.36
CA SER A 101 -7.40 -8.72 -4.36
C SER A 101 -7.23 -8.18 -5.79
N GLN A 102 -7.73 -6.97 -6.09
CA GLN A 102 -7.51 -6.34 -7.39
C GLN A 102 -6.04 -5.99 -7.63
N PHE A 103 -5.35 -5.44 -6.63
CA PHE A 103 -3.90 -5.24 -6.73
C PHE A 103 -3.16 -6.56 -6.97
N ALA A 104 -3.45 -7.59 -6.17
CA ALA A 104 -2.80 -8.90 -6.29
C ALA A 104 -3.07 -9.60 -7.64
N SER A 105 -4.19 -9.29 -8.29
CA SER A 105 -4.55 -9.82 -9.61
C SER A 105 -3.75 -9.18 -10.75
N SER A 106 -3.15 -8.01 -10.53
CA SER A 106 -2.39 -7.30 -11.54
C SER A 106 -0.90 -7.65 -11.49
N GLN A 107 -0.33 -7.96 -12.66
CA GLN A 107 1.10 -8.26 -12.79
C GLN A 107 2.00 -7.08 -12.41
N LEU A 108 1.49 -5.84 -12.48
CA LEU A 108 2.24 -4.64 -12.11
C LEU A 108 2.56 -4.60 -10.61
N PHE A 109 1.66 -5.13 -9.77
CA PHE A 109 1.80 -5.10 -8.31
C PHE A 109 2.27 -6.43 -7.72
N LYS A 110 2.58 -7.42 -8.56
CA LYS A 110 2.97 -8.78 -8.15
C LYS A 110 4.11 -8.82 -7.13
N TYR A 111 5.03 -7.86 -7.21
CA TYR A 111 6.21 -7.80 -6.36
C TYR A 111 6.15 -6.70 -5.28
N ILE A 112 5.00 -6.05 -5.13
CA ILE A 112 4.85 -4.88 -4.27
C ILE A 112 4.09 -5.28 -3.00
N ASN A 113 4.63 -4.91 -1.83
CA ASN A 113 3.87 -4.96 -0.60
C ASN A 113 2.85 -3.82 -0.60
N VAL A 114 1.56 -4.13 -0.45
CA VAL A 114 0.50 -3.11 -0.49
C VAL A 114 -0.09 -2.94 0.88
N VAL A 115 0.00 -1.73 1.41
CA VAL A 115 -0.63 -1.31 2.67
C VAL A 115 -1.80 -0.40 2.34
N CYS A 116 -2.97 -0.73 2.91
CA CYS A 116 -4.17 0.08 2.85
C CYS A 116 -4.58 0.49 4.27
N THR A 117 -4.41 1.78 4.59
CA THR A 117 -4.89 2.38 5.84
C THR A 117 -6.39 2.63 5.75
N LEU A 118 -7.12 2.34 6.83
CA LEU A 118 -8.60 2.31 6.87
C LEU A 118 -9.14 3.23 7.98
N GLY A 119 -8.41 4.29 8.30
CA GLY A 119 -8.75 5.23 9.37
C GLY A 119 -8.94 4.53 10.73
N ALA A 120 -10.10 4.75 11.36
CA ALA A 120 -10.42 4.19 12.68
C ALA A 120 -10.59 2.66 12.69
N LEU A 121 -10.70 2.00 11.53
CA LEU A 121 -10.79 0.55 11.46
C LEU A 121 -9.41 -0.11 11.63
N GLY A 122 -8.34 0.55 11.19
CA GLY A 122 -6.97 0.04 11.27
C GLY A 122 -6.26 0.04 9.93
N VAL A 123 -5.51 -1.03 9.66
CA VAL A 123 -4.72 -1.18 8.42
C VAL A 123 -4.78 -2.62 7.92
N LEU A 124 -4.85 -2.77 6.60
CA LEU A 124 -4.60 -4.04 5.92
C LEU A 124 -3.26 -4.00 5.19
N ALA A 125 -2.53 -5.10 5.20
CA ALA A 125 -1.29 -5.23 4.43
C ALA A 125 -1.26 -6.56 3.67
N HIS A 126 -1.10 -6.50 2.35
CA HIS A 126 -0.82 -7.67 1.52
C HIS A 126 0.69 -7.78 1.28
N LEU A 127 1.27 -8.91 1.71
CA LEU A 127 2.69 -9.23 1.62
C LEU A 127 2.88 -10.48 0.73
N PRO A 128 3.10 -10.32 -0.59
CA PRO A 128 3.06 -11.43 -1.55
C PRO A 128 4.13 -12.50 -1.32
N PHE A 129 5.23 -12.20 -0.61
CA PHE A 129 6.35 -13.12 -0.39
C PHE A 129 6.42 -13.70 1.02
N VAL A 130 5.53 -13.30 1.93
CA VAL A 130 5.51 -13.82 3.29
C VAL A 130 4.52 -14.98 3.35
N LYS A 131 4.96 -16.15 3.83
CA LYS A 131 4.14 -17.36 3.98
C LYS A 131 3.31 -17.74 2.72
N ASN A 132 3.90 -17.62 1.53
CA ASN A 132 3.24 -17.82 0.22
C ASN A 132 2.14 -16.79 -0.13
N GLY A 133 2.25 -15.57 0.40
CA GLY A 133 1.27 -14.51 0.23
C GLY A 133 0.35 -14.44 1.44
N CYS A 134 0.53 -13.40 2.26
CA CYS A 134 -0.32 -13.19 3.44
C CYS A 134 -1.01 -11.84 3.40
N VAL A 135 -2.22 -11.77 3.96
CA VAL A 135 -2.90 -10.51 4.25
C VAL A 135 -3.04 -10.35 5.75
N LEU A 136 -2.44 -9.31 6.30
CA LEU A 136 -2.51 -8.97 7.71
C LEU A 136 -3.56 -7.88 7.92
N PHE A 137 -4.25 -7.95 9.05
CA PHE A 137 -5.09 -6.88 9.57
C PHE A 137 -4.59 -6.50 10.96
N GLU A 138 -4.37 -5.21 11.18
CA GLU A 138 -4.07 -4.66 12.50
C GLU A 138 -5.12 -3.58 12.82
N PRO A 139 -5.89 -3.73 13.92
CA PRO A 139 -6.92 -2.76 14.28
C PRO A 139 -6.30 -1.43 14.72
N ALA A 140 -7.02 -0.32 14.51
CA ALA A 140 -6.57 0.97 15.01
C ALA A 140 -6.53 0.98 16.55
N ALA A 141 -5.55 1.67 17.11
CA ALA A 141 -5.51 1.94 18.55
C ALA A 141 -6.73 2.80 18.94
N LYS A 142 -7.36 2.46 20.07
CA LYS A 142 -8.50 3.23 20.59
C LYS A 142 -8.01 4.59 21.08
N VAL A 143 -8.71 5.63 20.67
CA VAL A 143 -8.49 7.01 21.11
C VAL A 143 -9.77 7.54 21.73
N ASP A 144 -9.64 8.25 22.86
CA ASP A 144 -10.80 8.78 23.60
C ASP A 144 -11.43 9.98 22.89
N VAL A 145 -10.60 10.84 22.29
CA VAL A 145 -11.03 12.05 21.59
C VAL A 145 -10.18 12.25 20.34
N VAL A 146 -10.82 12.39 19.19
CA VAL A 146 -10.17 12.78 17.92
C VAL A 146 -10.18 14.30 17.84
N LEU A 147 -8.99 14.92 17.82
CA LEU A 147 -8.84 16.38 17.69
C LEU A 147 -8.58 16.79 16.23
N ASP A 148 -7.60 16.16 15.60
CA ASP A 148 -7.20 16.38 14.21
C ASP A 148 -6.54 15.11 13.67
N THR A 149 -6.92 14.70 12.47
CA THR A 149 -6.36 13.52 11.78
C THR A 149 -5.43 13.91 10.63
N THR A 150 -5.22 15.21 10.40
CA THR A 150 -4.28 15.72 9.41
C THR A 150 -2.88 15.21 9.74
N GLY A 151 -2.22 14.58 8.76
CA GLY A 151 -0.90 13.96 8.94
C GLY A 151 -0.89 12.61 9.67
N ALA A 152 -2.05 12.03 10.02
CA ALA A 152 -2.09 10.69 10.62
C ALA A 152 -1.52 9.61 9.67
N GLY A 153 -1.81 9.72 8.37
CA GLY A 153 -1.24 8.86 7.32
C GLY A 153 0.28 9.03 7.18
N ASP A 154 0.78 10.26 7.21
CA ASP A 154 2.22 10.56 7.17
C ASP A 154 2.94 10.00 8.40
N CYS A 155 2.33 10.19 9.58
CA CYS A 155 2.83 9.65 10.84
C CYS A 155 2.93 8.12 10.76
N TRP A 156 1.86 7.44 10.32
CA TRP A 156 1.85 5.99 10.17
C TRP A 156 2.93 5.52 9.18
N THR A 157 3.02 6.17 8.01
CA THR A 157 4.00 5.83 6.97
C THR A 157 5.44 6.02 7.45
N GLY A 158 5.71 7.11 8.16
CA GLY A 158 7.02 7.37 8.76
C GLY A 158 7.39 6.30 9.79
N TYR A 159 6.45 5.89 10.65
CA TYR A 159 6.67 4.82 11.63
C TYR A 159 6.85 3.44 10.98
N LEU A 160 6.13 3.14 9.89
CA LEU A 160 6.37 1.93 9.11
C LEU A 160 7.81 1.90 8.61
N VAL A 161 8.27 2.96 7.95
CA VAL A 161 9.63 3.03 7.39
C VAL A 161 10.68 2.93 8.50
N ALA A 162 10.49 3.62 9.62
CA ALA A 162 11.38 3.51 10.78
C ALA A 162 11.41 2.10 11.36
N GLY A 163 10.29 1.39 11.38
CA GLY A 163 10.20 -0.02 11.78
C GLY A 163 10.96 -0.94 10.83
N LEU A 164 10.78 -0.78 9.51
CA LEU A 164 11.50 -1.55 8.49
C LEU A 164 13.02 -1.37 8.61
N MET A 165 13.49 -0.14 8.86
CA MET A 165 14.91 0.14 9.02
C MET A 165 15.56 -0.59 10.21
N ARG A 166 14.79 -0.99 11.21
CA ARG A 166 15.29 -1.74 12.37
C ARG A 166 15.32 -3.25 12.16
N VAL A 167 14.63 -3.77 11.14
CA VAL A 167 14.66 -5.21 10.82
C VAL A 167 15.98 -5.58 10.11
N ASP A 168 16.61 -4.60 9.46
CA ASP A 168 17.88 -4.73 8.77
C ASP A 168 19.12 -4.50 9.68
N GLU A 169 18.93 -4.21 10.98
CA GLU A 169 19.99 -4.12 12.01
C GLU A 169 20.28 -5.49 12.67
#